data_AF-A0A956UAI8-F1
#
_entry.id   AF-A0A956UAI8-F1
#
_cell.length_a   1.000
_cell.length_b   1.000
_cell.length_c   1.000
_cell.angle_alpha   90.00
_cell.angle_beta   90.00
_cell.angle_gamma   90.00
#
_symmetry.space_group_name_H-M   'P 1'
#
loop_
_entity.id
_entity.type
_entity.pdbx_description
1 polymer ?
#
loop_
_entity_poly.entity_id
_entity_poly.type
_entity_poly.pdbx_seq_one_letter_code
_entity_poly.pdbx_strand_id
1 'polypeptide(L)'
;MVENIQDKSGKGSDGVKADDHVNLVAFQPEHSSAIFGSGHGGKDRQREDTKALEAKGAIPTVQLEDSKEVDYSESTNTGHSFRGWIADKFASDDEREIIHDFNKLAKETGHELLTDTQKLQIENLPEDQKEMYRLALDSLIDLKDGKISPADYMMNNLDNAVKLAEKNGREPGSWNFLKTSREQLFVNYVGLVMSEEPMGFINDTGRELAGGGPHIAGSALETVYQAIVADKRGAEGFNTNITDKNTSDTITHHFREFLLASYNTNKTFADIEAVMIDDPKKNPGDVRNAYYANMLGSALRMGVITPREAADMTRWAYTKHGGKQPPFGAANVDGSYLRPGKDFRIRDWLKAYRERDK
;
A
#
# COMPACT_ATOMS: atom_id res chain seq x y z
N MET A 1 36.44 -3.23 -57.10
CA MET A 1 35.72 -4.41 -57.63
C MET A 1 34.93 -4.99 -56.48
N VAL A 2 33.60 -4.82 -56.51
CA VAL A 2 32.63 -5.88 -56.90
C VAL A 2 32.41 -6.76 -55.66
N GLU A 3 31.33 -6.55 -54.90
CA GLU A 3 30.02 -7.24 -55.05
C GLU A 3 30.15 -8.73 -54.69
N ASN A 4 29.19 -9.49 -54.18
CA ASN A 4 27.81 -9.31 -53.79
C ASN A 4 27.43 -10.59 -53.02
N ILE A 5 26.44 -10.48 -52.13
CA ILE A 5 25.29 -11.38 -51.95
C ILE A 5 25.54 -12.89 -51.84
N GLN A 6 25.17 -13.44 -50.68
CA GLN A 6 24.32 -14.64 -50.66
C GLN A 6 23.15 -14.45 -49.71
N ASP A 7 21.96 -14.40 -50.32
CA ASP A 7 20.66 -14.59 -49.71
C ASP A 7 20.31 -16.08 -49.76
N LYS A 8 19.68 -16.60 -48.70
CA LYS A 8 18.76 -17.75 -48.70
C LYS A 8 18.04 -17.85 -47.36
N SER A 9 16.89 -17.20 -47.32
CA SER A 9 15.59 -17.74 -46.90
C SER A 9 15.50 -18.79 -45.77
N GLY A 10 14.69 -18.45 -44.75
CA GLY A 10 13.58 -19.34 -44.37
C GLY A 10 13.44 -19.74 -42.89
N LYS A 11 12.40 -19.18 -42.27
CA LYS A 11 11.50 -19.73 -41.22
C LYS A 11 11.99 -19.84 -39.76
N GLY A 12 11.58 -18.83 -38.97
CA GLY A 12 10.58 -18.98 -37.91
C GLY A 12 10.99 -19.60 -36.57
N SER A 13 11.04 -18.80 -35.51
CA SER A 13 10.10 -18.89 -34.37
C SER A 13 10.45 -17.88 -33.28
N ASP A 14 9.39 -17.49 -32.58
CA ASP A 14 9.21 -16.39 -31.64
C ASP A 14 10.10 -16.41 -30.39
N GLY A 15 10.26 -15.21 -29.80
CA GLY A 15 10.51 -15.07 -28.37
C GLY A 15 11.71 -14.19 -28.01
N VAL A 16 11.62 -12.87 -28.23
CA VAL A 16 12.52 -11.90 -27.60
C VAL A 16 11.72 -10.94 -26.73
N LYS A 17 12.20 -10.84 -25.49
CA LYS A 17 11.81 -9.97 -24.38
C LYS A 17 11.65 -8.51 -24.82
N ALA A 18 10.60 -7.86 -24.34
CA ALA A 18 10.51 -6.40 -24.31
C ALA A 18 10.78 -5.93 -22.87
N ASP A 19 11.82 -5.13 -22.72
CA ASP A 19 11.99 -4.20 -21.62
C ASP A 19 11.05 -3.02 -21.88
N ASP A 20 10.24 -2.64 -20.88
CA ASP A 20 9.24 -1.58 -20.98
C ASP A 20 9.90 -0.19 -21.01
N HIS A 21 10.05 0.36 -22.21
CA HIS A 21 10.39 1.76 -22.44
C HIS A 21 9.38 2.37 -23.41
N VAL A 22 8.57 3.32 -22.91
CA VAL A 22 7.69 4.18 -23.71
C VAL A 22 8.51 4.88 -24.80
N ASN A 23 8.43 4.38 -26.04
CA ASN A 23 9.04 5.03 -27.20
C ASN A 23 8.08 6.05 -27.80
N LEU A 24 8.31 7.34 -27.53
CA LEU A 24 7.69 8.45 -28.25
C LEU A 24 8.22 8.50 -29.69
N VAL A 25 7.52 7.85 -30.63
CA VAL A 25 7.82 7.99 -32.06
C VAL A 25 7.13 9.26 -32.56
N ALA A 26 7.89 10.36 -32.64
CA ALA A 26 7.47 11.56 -33.35
C ALA A 26 7.61 11.32 -34.87
N PHE A 27 6.49 11.39 -35.59
CA PHE A 27 6.50 11.46 -37.05
C PHE A 27 7.15 12.79 -37.46
N GLN A 28 8.29 12.74 -38.16
CA GLN A 28 8.88 13.92 -38.78
C GLN A 28 8.15 14.25 -40.09
N PRO A 29 7.69 15.50 -40.25
CA PRO A 29 7.91 16.24 -41.47
C PRO A 29 9.00 17.28 -41.20
N GLU A 30 9.90 17.37 -42.16
CA GLU A 30 11.20 18.02 -42.07
C GLU A 30 11.06 19.51 -41.68
N HIS A 31 11.94 19.96 -40.77
CA HIS A 31 12.04 21.29 -40.14
C HIS A 31 11.26 21.55 -38.84
N SER A 32 11.80 21.11 -37.70
CA SER A 32 11.81 21.91 -36.46
C SER A 32 12.68 21.27 -35.39
N SER A 33 13.85 21.83 -35.17
CA SER A 33 14.66 21.63 -33.97
C SER A 33 14.04 22.42 -32.80
N ALA A 34 14.11 21.82 -31.60
CA ALA A 34 13.87 22.41 -30.27
C ALA A 34 12.42 22.49 -29.75
N ILE A 35 11.93 21.42 -29.10
CA ILE A 35 10.93 21.55 -28.01
C ILE A 35 11.22 20.49 -26.94
N PHE A 36 12.25 20.65 -26.12
CA PHE A 36 12.30 20.15 -24.74
C PHE A 36 13.34 20.97 -23.98
N GLY A 37 12.98 22.22 -23.72
CA GLY A 37 13.72 23.10 -22.81
C GLY A 37 12.89 23.28 -21.54
N SER A 38 13.39 22.74 -20.42
CA SER A 38 12.93 23.07 -19.07
C SER A 38 13.13 24.57 -18.82
N GLY A 39 12.06 25.35 -18.98
CA GLY A 39 12.07 26.80 -18.74
C GLY A 39 10.67 27.28 -18.36
N HIS A 40 10.58 28.01 -17.26
CA HIS A 40 9.36 28.60 -16.71
C HIS A 40 8.68 29.60 -17.68
N GLY A 41 7.90 29.07 -18.63
CA GLY A 41 7.08 29.86 -19.56
C GLY A 41 6.07 29.04 -20.37
N GLY A 42 5.64 27.88 -19.85
CA GLY A 42 5.05 26.79 -20.65
C GLY A 42 3.57 26.89 -21.03
N LYS A 43 2.73 27.68 -20.35
CA LYS A 43 1.28 27.64 -20.59
C LYS A 43 0.82 28.40 -21.83
N ASP A 44 1.44 29.55 -22.12
CA ASP A 44 1.01 30.39 -23.25
C ASP A 44 1.57 29.88 -24.59
N ARG A 45 2.81 29.37 -24.60
CA ARG A 45 3.41 28.75 -25.80
C ARG A 45 2.72 27.43 -26.20
N GLN A 46 2.35 26.58 -25.23
CA GLN A 46 1.59 25.37 -25.51
C GLN A 46 0.22 25.68 -26.14
N ARG A 47 -0.44 26.77 -25.73
CA ARG A 47 -1.70 27.21 -26.35
C ARG A 47 -1.54 27.72 -27.78
N GLU A 48 -0.45 28.44 -28.08
CA GLU A 48 -0.18 28.94 -29.44
C GLU A 48 0.19 27.81 -30.41
N ASP A 49 0.99 26.84 -29.96
CA ASP A 49 1.36 25.67 -30.77
C ASP A 49 0.16 24.76 -31.05
N THR A 50 -0.77 24.61 -30.08
CA THR A 50 -2.01 23.84 -30.28
C THR A 50 -2.95 24.53 -31.28
N LYS A 51 -3.09 25.86 -31.21
CA LYS A 51 -3.86 26.64 -32.20
C LYS A 51 -3.26 26.59 -33.61
N ALA A 52 -1.93 26.55 -33.72
CA ALA A 52 -1.24 26.42 -35.00
C ALA A 52 -1.40 25.03 -35.64
N LEU A 53 -1.60 23.98 -34.84
CA LEU A 53 -1.89 22.62 -35.30
C LEU A 53 -3.38 22.44 -35.66
N GLU A 54 -4.30 23.00 -34.85
CA GLU A 54 -5.75 23.06 -35.15
C GLU A 54 -6.04 23.83 -36.44
N ALA A 55 -5.35 24.96 -36.67
CA ALA A 55 -5.48 25.76 -37.90
C ALA A 55 -4.97 25.03 -39.17
N LYS A 56 -4.21 23.94 -39.02
CA LYS A 56 -3.73 23.09 -40.12
C LYS A 56 -4.54 21.81 -40.28
N GLY A 57 -5.61 21.61 -39.50
CA GLY A 57 -6.42 20.39 -39.52
C GLY A 57 -5.68 19.13 -39.06
N ALA A 58 -4.50 19.28 -38.44
CA ALA A 58 -3.70 18.18 -37.93
C ALA A 58 -4.02 18.03 -36.44
N ILE A 59 -4.96 17.15 -36.12
CA ILE A 59 -5.22 16.71 -34.76
C ILE A 59 -4.00 15.91 -34.31
N PRO A 60 -3.26 16.31 -33.26
CA PRO A 60 -2.18 15.49 -32.74
C PRO A 60 -2.79 14.21 -32.19
N THR A 61 -2.37 13.08 -32.71
CA THR A 61 -2.74 11.76 -32.18
C THR A 61 -1.52 11.13 -31.51
N VAL A 62 -1.74 10.41 -30.41
CA VAL A 62 -0.71 9.64 -29.74
C VAL A 62 -1.01 8.16 -29.96
N GLN A 63 -0.02 7.44 -30.49
CA GLN A 63 -0.03 5.98 -30.61
C GLN A 63 0.45 5.38 -29.28
N LEU A 64 -0.39 4.57 -28.64
CA LEU A 64 -0.01 3.73 -27.51
C LEU A 64 0.36 2.33 -28.02
N GLU A 65 1.19 1.59 -27.28
CA GLU A 65 1.87 0.35 -27.72
C GLU A 65 0.93 -0.76 -28.25
N ASP A 66 -0.38 -0.67 -28.00
CA ASP A 66 -1.40 -1.60 -28.50
C ASP A 66 -2.27 -1.04 -29.65
N SER A 67 -1.70 -0.20 -30.52
CA SER A 67 -2.37 0.32 -31.74
C SER A 67 -3.60 1.21 -31.50
N LYS A 68 -3.82 1.68 -30.27
CA LYS A 68 -4.88 2.64 -29.96
C LYS A 68 -4.36 4.04 -30.20
N GLU A 69 -4.85 4.63 -31.30
CA GLU A 69 -4.65 6.03 -31.61
C GLU A 69 -5.62 6.86 -30.77
N VAL A 70 -5.09 7.82 -30.00
CA VAL A 70 -5.91 8.65 -29.10
C VAL A 70 -5.80 10.11 -29.51
N ASP A 71 -6.94 10.76 -29.70
CA ASP A 71 -7.06 12.18 -30.04
C ASP A 71 -6.64 13.06 -28.84
N TYR A 72 -5.54 13.80 -28.99
CA TYR A 72 -5.00 14.68 -27.96
C TYR A 72 -5.93 15.86 -27.63
N SER A 73 -6.80 16.29 -28.55
CA SER A 73 -7.71 17.42 -28.36
C SER A 73 -8.83 17.15 -27.34
N GLU A 74 -9.13 15.88 -27.08
CA GLU A 74 -10.06 15.50 -26.01
C GLU A 74 -9.48 15.77 -24.61
N SER A 75 -8.15 15.74 -24.45
CA SER A 75 -7.49 16.01 -23.16
C SER A 75 -7.51 17.48 -22.77
N THR A 76 -7.42 18.40 -23.74
CA THR A 76 -7.33 19.85 -23.49
C THR A 76 -8.68 20.47 -23.11
N ASN A 77 -9.79 19.78 -23.41
CA ASN A 77 -11.15 20.22 -23.11
C ASN A 77 -11.65 19.83 -21.71
N THR A 78 -10.95 18.93 -21.02
CA THR A 78 -11.44 18.37 -19.74
C THR A 78 -10.78 19.02 -18.51
N GLY A 79 -9.82 19.93 -18.71
CA GLY A 79 -9.08 20.58 -17.61
C GLY A 79 -8.08 19.67 -16.88
N HIS A 80 -7.97 18.41 -17.28
CA HIS A 80 -6.98 17.46 -16.77
C HIS A 80 -5.60 17.68 -17.41
N SER A 81 -4.55 17.23 -16.72
CA SER A 81 -3.27 17.01 -17.40
C SER A 81 -3.41 15.87 -18.41
N PHE A 82 -2.64 15.88 -19.51
CA PHE A 82 -2.70 14.83 -20.54
C PHE A 82 -2.53 13.41 -19.94
N ARG A 83 -1.67 13.26 -18.92
CA ARG A 83 -1.52 12.00 -18.18
C ARG A 83 -2.77 11.61 -17.40
N GLY A 84 -3.39 12.55 -16.69
CA GLY A 84 -4.65 12.30 -15.96
C GLY A 84 -5.81 11.93 -16.89
N TRP A 85 -5.84 12.49 -18.10
CA TRP A 85 -6.84 12.13 -19.10
C TRP A 85 -6.61 10.73 -19.70
N ILE A 86 -5.36 10.34 -19.98
CA ILE A 86 -5.04 8.96 -20.41
C ILE A 86 -5.44 7.97 -19.31
N ALA A 87 -5.05 8.23 -18.06
CA ALA A 87 -5.45 7.45 -16.90
C ALA A 87 -6.98 7.24 -16.84
N ASP A 88 -7.77 8.31 -16.87
CA ASP A 88 -9.24 8.23 -16.84
C ASP A 88 -9.83 7.49 -18.06
N LYS A 89 -9.27 7.68 -19.25
CA LYS A 89 -9.78 7.09 -20.50
C LYS A 89 -9.51 5.59 -20.60
N PHE A 90 -8.42 5.12 -20.02
CA PHE A 90 -7.99 3.72 -20.08
C PHE A 90 -8.19 2.95 -18.78
N ALA A 91 -8.65 3.61 -17.71
CA ALA A 91 -9.05 2.95 -16.49
C ALA A 91 -10.11 1.88 -16.76
N SER A 92 -9.92 0.69 -16.18
CA SER A 92 -10.93 -0.37 -16.20
C SER A 92 -12.20 0.09 -15.45
N ASP A 93 -13.36 -0.47 -15.78
CA ASP A 93 -14.63 -0.17 -15.06
C ASP A 93 -14.47 -0.39 -13.55
N ASP A 94 -13.71 -1.43 -13.22
CA ASP A 94 -13.22 -1.86 -11.92
C ASP A 94 -12.37 -0.81 -11.16
N GLU A 95 -11.55 -0.01 -11.85
CA GLU A 95 -10.76 1.08 -11.25
C GLU A 95 -11.60 2.33 -11.04
N ARG A 96 -12.48 2.62 -11.99
CA ARG A 96 -13.43 3.73 -11.88
C ARG A 96 -14.37 3.54 -10.69
N GLU A 97 -14.79 2.30 -10.43
CA GLU A 97 -15.60 1.95 -9.26
C GLU A 97 -14.84 2.19 -7.95
N ILE A 98 -13.58 1.73 -7.83
CA ILE A 98 -12.74 2.02 -6.63
C ILE A 98 -12.65 3.52 -6.37
N ILE A 99 -12.29 4.30 -7.40
CA ILE A 99 -12.09 5.75 -7.26
C ILE A 99 -13.41 6.44 -6.92
N HIS A 100 -14.51 6.02 -7.55
CA HIS A 100 -15.84 6.54 -7.27
C HIS A 100 -16.25 6.28 -5.82
N ASP A 101 -16.13 5.04 -5.35
CA ASP A 101 -16.58 4.62 -4.02
C ASP A 101 -15.74 5.24 -2.91
N PHE A 102 -14.41 5.33 -3.11
CA PHE A 102 -13.55 6.07 -2.19
C PHE A 102 -13.98 7.53 -2.10
N ASN A 103 -14.13 8.21 -3.24
CA ASN A 103 -14.50 9.63 -3.25
C ASN A 103 -15.89 9.88 -2.67
N LYS A 104 -16.81 8.93 -2.83
CA LYS A 104 -18.12 8.98 -2.17
C LYS A 104 -17.96 8.88 -0.66
N LEU A 105 -17.22 7.87 -0.17
CA LEU A 105 -16.94 7.69 1.26
C LEU A 105 -16.28 8.93 1.86
N ALA A 106 -15.22 9.45 1.22
CA ALA A 106 -14.50 10.64 1.67
C ALA A 106 -15.42 11.87 1.81
N LYS A 107 -16.31 12.12 0.84
CA LYS A 107 -17.30 13.19 0.94
C LYS A 107 -18.24 13.01 2.13
N GLU A 108 -18.70 11.79 2.35
CA GLU A 108 -19.62 11.48 3.44
C GLU A 108 -18.97 11.54 4.83
N THR A 109 -17.66 11.39 4.91
CA THR A 109 -16.87 11.52 6.15
C THR A 109 -16.20 12.89 6.30
N GLY A 110 -16.41 13.82 5.37
CA GLY A 110 -15.85 15.17 5.42
C GLY A 110 -14.35 15.25 5.11
N HIS A 111 -13.80 14.24 4.44
CA HIS A 111 -12.39 14.15 4.03
C HIS A 111 -12.14 14.57 2.57
N GLU A 112 -10.87 14.81 2.28
CA GLU A 112 -10.42 15.14 0.93
C GLU A 112 -10.60 13.96 -0.04
N LEU A 113 -10.88 14.30 -1.29
CA LEU A 113 -10.94 13.34 -2.39
C LEU A 113 -9.53 12.81 -2.71
N LEU A 114 -9.45 11.69 -3.42
CA LEU A 114 -8.18 11.19 -3.93
C LEU A 114 -7.51 12.26 -4.81
N THR A 115 -6.24 12.52 -4.50
CA THR A 115 -5.34 13.29 -5.36
C THR A 115 -5.04 12.52 -6.65
N ASP A 116 -4.59 13.22 -7.69
CA ASP A 116 -4.21 12.59 -8.95
C ASP A 116 -3.06 11.58 -8.77
N THR A 117 -2.15 11.81 -7.82
CA THR A 117 -1.08 10.86 -7.48
C THR A 117 -1.63 9.58 -6.84
N GLN A 118 -2.62 9.69 -5.95
CA GLN A 118 -3.26 8.54 -5.34
C GLN A 118 -4.03 7.72 -6.38
N LYS A 119 -4.81 8.37 -7.26
CA LYS A 119 -5.52 7.70 -8.35
C LYS A 119 -4.57 6.94 -9.28
N LEU A 120 -3.51 7.61 -9.72
CA LEU A 120 -2.49 6.99 -10.56
C LEU A 120 -1.84 5.79 -9.87
N GLN A 121 -1.57 5.86 -8.56
CA GLN A 121 -1.03 4.70 -7.85
C GLN A 121 -2.05 3.55 -7.79
N ILE A 122 -3.34 3.82 -7.56
CA ILE A 122 -4.41 2.81 -7.55
C ILE A 122 -4.51 2.11 -8.91
N GLU A 123 -4.48 2.86 -10.01
CA GLU A 123 -4.52 2.33 -11.39
C GLU A 123 -3.36 1.37 -11.66
N ASN A 124 -2.17 1.67 -11.13
CA ASN A 124 -0.95 0.89 -11.32
C ASN A 124 -0.73 -0.20 -10.25
N LEU A 125 -1.67 -0.39 -9.33
CA LEU A 125 -1.58 -1.49 -8.37
C LEU A 125 -1.66 -2.84 -9.11
N PRO A 126 -0.88 -3.85 -8.69
CA PRO A 126 -1.13 -5.23 -9.08
C PRO A 126 -2.57 -5.67 -8.72
N GLU A 127 -3.15 -6.57 -9.50
CA GLU A 127 -4.56 -6.97 -9.36
C GLU A 127 -4.93 -7.49 -7.95
N ASP A 128 -4.02 -8.22 -7.32
CA ASP A 128 -4.19 -8.68 -5.94
C ASP A 128 -4.15 -7.53 -4.91
N GLN A 129 -3.37 -6.50 -5.16
CA GLN A 129 -3.36 -5.28 -4.33
C GLN A 129 -4.59 -4.41 -4.58
N LYS A 130 -5.12 -4.35 -5.82
CA LYS A 130 -6.42 -3.74 -6.10
C LYS A 130 -7.55 -4.48 -5.37
N GLU A 131 -7.53 -5.82 -5.38
CA GLU A 131 -8.48 -6.66 -4.62
C GLU A 131 -8.38 -6.34 -3.11
N MET A 132 -7.16 -6.22 -2.56
CA MET A 132 -6.96 -5.83 -1.17
C MET A 132 -7.48 -4.42 -0.87
N TYR A 133 -7.24 -3.46 -1.77
CA TYR A 133 -7.71 -2.07 -1.64
C TYR A 133 -9.24 -2.00 -1.58
N ARG A 134 -9.93 -2.73 -2.47
CA ARG A 134 -11.41 -2.84 -2.48
C ARG A 134 -11.92 -3.40 -1.16
N LEU A 135 -11.35 -4.50 -0.68
CA LEU A 135 -11.76 -5.14 0.56
C LEU A 135 -11.58 -4.22 1.79
N ALA A 136 -10.53 -3.39 1.79
CA ALA A 136 -10.32 -2.39 2.83
C ALA A 136 -11.35 -1.26 2.73
N LEU A 137 -11.64 -0.77 1.52
CA LEU A 137 -12.66 0.24 1.28
C LEU A 137 -14.06 -0.22 1.72
N ASP A 138 -14.45 -1.46 1.40
CA ASP A 138 -15.71 -2.07 1.87
C ASP A 138 -15.76 -2.12 3.40
N SER A 139 -14.65 -2.47 4.05
CA SER A 139 -14.55 -2.48 5.51
C SER A 139 -14.67 -1.08 6.12
N LEU A 140 -14.16 -0.03 5.45
CA LEU A 140 -14.36 1.35 5.88
C LEU A 140 -15.82 1.79 5.77
N ILE A 141 -16.52 1.37 4.71
CA ILE A 141 -17.95 1.63 4.53
C ILE A 141 -18.74 0.98 5.67
N ASP A 142 -18.47 -0.28 5.99
CA ASP A 142 -19.12 -0.98 7.10
C ASP A 142 -18.79 -0.35 8.47
N LEU A 143 -17.56 0.17 8.65
CA LEU A 143 -17.15 0.87 9.86
C LEU A 143 -17.89 2.20 10.03
N LYS A 144 -17.99 2.98 8.95
CA LYS A 144 -18.73 4.25 8.89
C LYS A 144 -20.21 4.04 9.20
N ASP A 145 -20.81 2.98 8.67
CA ASP A 145 -22.20 2.58 8.92
C ASP A 145 -22.43 2.03 10.33
N GLY A 146 -21.37 1.84 11.13
CA GLY A 146 -21.43 1.28 12.48
C GLY A 146 -21.75 -0.21 12.53
N LYS A 147 -21.58 -0.93 11.40
CA LYS A 147 -21.80 -2.39 11.34
C LYS A 147 -20.66 -3.17 11.98
N ILE A 148 -19.45 -2.61 11.97
CA ILE A 148 -18.25 -3.19 12.55
C ILE A 148 -17.56 -2.18 13.49
N SER A 149 -16.78 -2.68 14.45
CA SER A 149 -15.92 -1.85 15.29
C SER A 149 -14.57 -1.55 14.61
N PRO A 150 -13.79 -0.57 15.09
CA PRO A 150 -12.41 -0.35 14.64
C PRO A 150 -11.50 -1.57 14.79
N ALA A 151 -11.67 -2.36 15.86
CA ALA A 151 -10.96 -3.63 15.98
C ALA A 151 -11.38 -4.63 14.90
N ASP A 152 -12.68 -4.71 14.58
CA ASP A 152 -13.16 -5.57 13.49
C ASP A 152 -12.62 -5.11 12.13
N TYR A 153 -12.52 -3.81 11.86
CA TYR A 153 -11.87 -3.27 10.67
C TYR A 153 -10.43 -3.78 10.53
N MET A 154 -9.62 -3.65 11.58
CA MET A 154 -8.24 -4.15 11.57
C MET A 154 -8.22 -5.66 11.32
N MET A 155 -9.06 -6.44 12.03
CA MET A 155 -9.04 -7.90 11.90
C MET A 155 -9.57 -8.41 10.55
N ASN A 156 -10.58 -7.75 9.98
CA ASN A 156 -11.08 -8.07 8.63
C ASN A 156 -10.00 -7.85 7.59
N ASN A 157 -9.24 -6.75 7.69
CA ASN A 157 -8.11 -6.48 6.81
C ASN A 157 -6.98 -7.50 6.97
N LEU A 158 -6.67 -7.94 8.19
CA LEU A 158 -5.72 -9.04 8.39
C LEU A 158 -6.21 -10.34 7.75
N ASP A 159 -7.49 -10.70 7.92
CA ASP A 159 -8.06 -11.91 7.33
C ASP A 159 -8.08 -11.88 5.80
N ASN A 160 -8.39 -10.72 5.22
CA ASN A 160 -8.37 -10.50 3.78
C ASN A 160 -6.93 -10.59 3.25
N ALA A 161 -5.96 -9.96 3.92
CA ALA A 161 -4.55 -10.09 3.59
C ALA A 161 -4.07 -11.56 3.64
N VAL A 162 -4.50 -12.35 4.63
CA VAL A 162 -4.18 -13.78 4.69
C VAL A 162 -4.78 -14.54 3.50
N LYS A 163 -6.07 -14.35 3.21
CA LYS A 163 -6.75 -15.04 2.10
C LYS A 163 -6.04 -14.76 0.76
N LEU A 164 -5.73 -13.50 0.50
CA LEU A 164 -5.02 -13.09 -0.72
C LEU A 164 -3.58 -13.63 -0.74
N ALA A 165 -2.88 -13.60 0.39
CA ALA A 165 -1.52 -14.14 0.46
C ALA A 165 -1.49 -15.65 0.24
N GLU A 166 -2.45 -16.40 0.77
CA GLU A 166 -2.58 -17.84 0.57
C GLU A 166 -2.90 -18.20 -0.89
N LYS A 167 -3.78 -17.41 -1.53
CA LYS A 167 -4.17 -17.52 -2.95
C LYS A 167 -3.01 -17.19 -3.89
N ASN A 168 -2.37 -16.05 -3.67
CA ASN A 168 -1.42 -15.46 -4.62
C ASN A 168 0.04 -15.79 -4.32
N GLY A 169 0.36 -16.23 -3.10
CA GLY A 169 1.74 -16.49 -2.70
C GLY A 169 2.28 -17.85 -3.14
N ARG A 170 3.59 -18.01 -2.99
CA ARG A 170 4.28 -19.27 -3.24
C ARG A 170 3.82 -20.35 -2.27
N GLU A 171 3.48 -21.52 -2.81
CA GLU A 171 3.11 -22.67 -1.98
C GLU A 171 4.30 -23.16 -1.11
N PRO A 172 4.04 -23.62 0.12
CA PRO A 172 5.07 -24.23 0.97
C PRO A 172 5.77 -25.39 0.25
N GLY A 173 7.10 -25.38 0.23
CA GLY A 173 7.90 -26.41 -0.43
C GLY A 173 7.99 -26.28 -1.97
N SER A 174 7.40 -25.24 -2.57
CA SER A 174 7.53 -24.99 -4.00
C SER A 174 8.96 -24.57 -4.38
N TRP A 175 9.45 -25.11 -5.50
CA TRP A 175 10.74 -24.75 -6.11
C TRP A 175 10.69 -23.44 -6.90
N ASN A 176 9.52 -22.84 -7.10
CA ASN A 176 9.39 -21.57 -7.82
C ASN A 176 9.82 -20.40 -6.92
N PHE A 177 11.12 -20.24 -6.72
CA PHE A 177 11.70 -19.19 -5.86
C PHE A 177 11.44 -17.77 -6.37
N LEU A 178 11.06 -17.62 -7.65
CA LEU A 178 10.69 -16.34 -8.27
C LEU A 178 9.32 -15.85 -7.82
N LYS A 179 8.45 -16.74 -7.33
CA LYS A 179 7.14 -16.36 -6.78
C LYS A 179 7.33 -15.83 -5.36
N THR A 180 6.77 -14.65 -5.10
CA THR A 180 6.75 -14.01 -3.77
C THR A 180 6.14 -14.95 -2.73
N SER A 181 6.73 -15.02 -1.54
CA SER A 181 6.21 -15.88 -0.47
C SER A 181 4.87 -15.35 0.07
N ARG A 182 4.08 -16.24 0.69
CA ARG A 182 2.80 -15.84 1.31
C ARG A 182 3.04 -14.85 2.45
N GLU A 183 4.13 -15.02 3.19
CA GLU A 183 4.52 -14.15 4.28
C GLU A 183 4.83 -12.74 3.79
N GLN A 184 5.54 -12.61 2.67
CA GLN A 184 5.84 -11.31 2.09
C GLN A 184 4.60 -10.63 1.50
N LEU A 185 3.75 -11.38 0.79
CA LEU A 185 2.49 -10.82 0.28
C LEU A 185 1.58 -10.35 1.43
N PHE A 186 1.46 -11.14 2.50
CA PHE A 186 0.69 -10.75 3.69
C PHE A 186 1.18 -9.42 4.26
N VAL A 187 2.50 -9.29 4.47
CA VAL A 187 3.11 -8.06 5.01
C VAL A 187 2.91 -6.88 4.04
N ASN A 188 3.01 -7.10 2.74
CA ASN A 188 2.76 -6.05 1.73
C ASN A 188 1.29 -5.59 1.71
N TYR A 189 0.33 -6.50 1.81
CA TYR A 189 -1.09 -6.15 1.85
C TYR A 189 -1.46 -5.40 3.13
N VAL A 190 -0.93 -5.81 4.28
CA VAL A 190 -1.05 -5.02 5.53
C VAL A 190 -0.39 -3.65 5.36
N GLY A 191 0.79 -3.64 4.74
CA GLY A 191 1.55 -2.44 4.41
C GLY A 191 0.81 -1.44 3.54
N LEU A 192 -0.05 -1.93 2.65
CA LEU A 192 -0.95 -1.13 1.82
C LEU A 192 -2.09 -0.52 2.65
N VAL A 193 -2.89 -1.33 3.34
CA VAL A 193 -4.18 -0.87 3.87
C VAL A 193 -4.13 -0.19 5.23
N MET A 194 -2.97 -0.22 5.89
CA MET A 194 -2.71 0.45 7.18
C MET A 194 -1.53 1.43 7.07
N SER A 195 -1.29 1.97 5.86
CA SER A 195 -0.18 2.91 5.61
C SER A 195 -0.50 4.29 6.16
N GLU A 196 0.45 4.93 6.83
CA GLU A 196 0.31 6.34 7.21
C GLU A 196 0.48 7.29 6.04
N GLU A 197 0.13 8.57 6.25
CA GLU A 197 0.53 9.66 5.39
C GLU A 197 2.07 9.81 5.30
N PRO A 198 2.59 10.33 4.17
CA PRO A 198 4.00 10.68 4.04
C PRO A 198 4.44 11.69 5.11
N MET A 199 5.53 11.40 5.83
CA MET A 199 6.09 12.25 6.88
C MET A 199 7.20 13.19 6.38
N GLY A 200 7.37 13.29 5.06
CA GLY A 200 8.36 14.12 4.41
C GLY A 200 9.64 13.36 4.08
N PHE A 201 10.39 13.92 3.13
CA PHE A 201 11.47 13.21 2.42
C PHE A 201 12.45 12.44 3.31
N ILE A 202 12.94 13.06 4.39
CA ILE A 202 13.96 12.44 5.26
C ILE A 202 13.39 11.24 6.01
N ASN A 203 12.21 11.39 6.62
CA ASN A 203 11.57 10.35 7.40
C ASN A 203 11.08 9.20 6.50
N ASP A 204 10.49 9.54 5.35
CA ASP A 204 10.00 8.55 4.39
C ASP A 204 11.15 7.78 3.73
N THR A 205 12.30 8.42 3.47
CA THR A 205 13.51 7.72 3.01
C THR A 205 14.02 6.75 4.08
N GLY A 206 14.01 7.14 5.36
CA GLY A 206 14.38 6.25 6.46
C GLY A 206 13.46 5.03 6.55
N ARG A 207 12.13 5.26 6.47
CA ARG A 207 11.11 4.20 6.43
C ARG A 207 11.30 3.29 5.23
N GLU A 208 11.54 3.85 4.05
CA GLU A 208 11.75 3.08 2.82
C GLU A 208 13.01 2.21 2.89
N LEU A 209 14.12 2.74 3.44
CA LEU A 209 15.33 1.96 3.70
C LEU A 209 15.11 0.85 4.74
N ALA A 210 14.21 1.06 5.71
CA ALA A 210 13.76 0.03 6.64
C ALA A 210 12.72 -0.93 6.03
N GLY A 211 12.31 -0.71 4.77
CA GLY A 211 11.31 -1.50 4.06
C GLY A 211 9.85 -1.19 4.42
N GLY A 212 9.60 -0.08 5.11
CA GLY A 212 8.29 0.42 5.52
C GLY A 212 7.90 1.74 4.87
N GLY A 213 8.40 2.09 3.68
CA GLY A 213 8.07 3.36 3.01
C GLY A 213 6.54 3.58 2.85
N PRO A 214 6.05 4.83 2.77
CA PRO A 214 4.62 5.11 2.69
C PRO A 214 4.03 4.60 1.38
N HIS A 215 2.82 4.05 1.45
CA HIS A 215 2.02 3.69 0.28
C HIS A 215 0.93 4.74 0.06
N ILE A 216 1.18 5.74 -0.80
CA ILE A 216 0.35 6.96 -0.93
C ILE A 216 -1.16 6.69 -1.11
N ALA A 217 -1.55 5.70 -1.91
CA ALA A 217 -2.95 5.27 -2.07
C ALA A 217 -3.52 4.63 -0.80
N GLY A 218 -2.69 3.86 -0.11
CA GLY A 218 -3.00 3.22 1.17
C GLY A 218 -3.12 4.22 2.30
N SER A 219 -2.29 5.27 2.28
CA SER A 219 -2.41 6.43 3.16
C SER A 219 -3.79 7.04 3.09
N ALA A 220 -4.39 7.12 1.90
CA ALA A 220 -5.75 7.62 1.74
C ALA A 220 -6.78 6.78 2.54
N LEU A 221 -6.61 5.45 2.58
CA LEU A 221 -7.49 4.56 3.37
C LEU A 221 -7.33 4.81 4.87
N GLU A 222 -6.09 4.93 5.36
CA GLU A 222 -5.82 5.17 6.78
C GLU A 222 -6.28 6.57 7.21
N THR A 223 -6.10 7.59 6.38
CA THR A 223 -6.61 8.94 6.63
C THR A 223 -8.14 8.94 6.75
N VAL A 224 -8.85 8.21 5.88
CA VAL A 224 -10.32 8.06 5.99
C VAL A 224 -10.71 7.22 7.20
N TYR A 225 -9.95 6.18 7.56
CA TYR A 225 -10.14 5.42 8.78
C TYR A 225 -10.06 6.33 10.01
N GLN A 226 -9.00 7.13 10.12
CA GLN A 226 -8.79 8.12 11.19
C GLN A 226 -9.98 9.09 11.29
N ALA A 227 -10.49 9.57 10.16
CA ALA A 227 -11.68 10.40 10.09
C ALA A 227 -12.91 9.76 10.74
N ILE A 228 -13.16 8.49 10.41
CA ILE A 228 -14.34 7.75 10.86
C ILE A 228 -14.25 7.45 12.37
N VAL A 229 -13.05 7.20 12.88
CA VAL A 229 -12.83 6.77 14.27
C VAL A 229 -12.43 7.89 15.22
N ALA A 230 -12.28 9.12 14.71
CA ALA A 230 -12.11 10.33 15.51
C ALA A 230 -13.21 10.41 16.58
N ASP A 231 -12.93 11.10 17.70
CA ASP A 231 -13.86 11.28 18.82
C ASP A 231 -14.30 10.00 19.57
N LYS A 232 -13.29 9.26 20.08
CA LYS A 232 -13.39 8.19 21.12
C LYS A 232 -13.73 6.78 20.64
N ARG A 233 -13.97 6.58 19.33
CA ARG A 233 -14.19 5.22 18.79
C ARG A 233 -12.91 4.47 18.50
N GLY A 234 -11.76 5.12 18.28
CA GLY A 234 -10.51 4.45 17.89
C GLY A 234 -10.05 3.26 18.75
N ALA A 235 -10.46 3.19 20.03
CA ALA A 235 -10.17 2.07 20.94
C ALA A 235 -11.30 1.01 21.01
N GLU A 236 -12.42 1.23 20.34
CA GLU A 236 -13.60 0.36 20.38
C GLU A 236 -13.28 -1.03 19.81
N GLY A 237 -13.63 -2.06 20.57
CA GLY A 237 -13.35 -3.46 20.25
C GLY A 237 -11.93 -3.92 20.59
N PHE A 238 -10.99 -3.01 20.83
CA PHE A 238 -9.60 -3.36 21.15
C PHE A 238 -9.38 -3.78 22.61
N ASN A 239 -8.32 -4.56 22.83
CA ASN A 239 -7.82 -4.94 24.14
C ASN A 239 -7.23 -3.71 24.83
N THR A 240 -7.60 -3.47 26.09
CA THR A 240 -7.16 -2.28 26.85
C THR A 240 -5.65 -2.23 27.09
N ASN A 241 -4.90 -3.31 26.85
CA ASN A 241 -3.44 -3.33 27.01
C ASN A 241 -2.69 -2.66 25.84
N ILE A 242 -3.33 -2.50 24.67
CA ILE A 242 -2.75 -1.91 23.45
C ILE A 242 -3.35 -0.54 23.10
N THR A 243 -4.33 -0.07 23.88
CA THR A 243 -4.96 1.23 23.70
C THR A 243 -4.21 2.28 24.50
N ASP A 244 -3.81 3.39 23.88
CA ASP A 244 -3.13 4.49 24.55
C ASP A 244 -4.06 5.64 24.95
N LYS A 245 -3.47 6.59 25.69
CA LYS A 245 -4.13 7.83 26.11
C LYS A 245 -4.18 8.88 25.00
N ASN A 246 -3.27 8.81 24.02
CA ASN A 246 -3.29 9.67 22.86
C ASN A 246 -4.30 9.13 21.84
N THR A 247 -5.24 9.96 21.41
CA THR A 247 -6.30 9.57 20.48
C THR A 247 -5.99 9.96 19.03
N SER A 248 -4.84 10.58 18.75
CA SER A 248 -4.46 11.00 17.40
C SER A 248 -3.83 9.87 16.57
N ASP A 249 -3.22 8.89 17.21
CA ASP A 249 -2.43 7.86 16.53
C ASP A 249 -3.20 6.53 16.56
N THR A 250 -3.25 5.84 15.43
CA THR A 250 -4.07 4.64 15.27
C THR A 250 -3.28 3.36 15.53
N ILE A 251 -3.91 2.42 16.24
CA ILE A 251 -3.35 1.09 16.52
C ILE A 251 -2.93 0.37 15.23
N THR A 252 -3.69 0.57 14.14
CA THR A 252 -3.46 0.03 12.79
C THR A 252 -2.16 0.52 12.18
N HIS A 253 -1.91 1.82 12.24
CA HIS A 253 -0.69 2.43 11.71
C HIS A 253 0.57 1.87 12.39
N HIS A 254 0.63 1.92 13.72
CA HIS A 254 1.80 1.42 14.47
C HIS A 254 2.03 -0.07 14.20
N PHE A 255 0.96 -0.87 14.14
CA PHE A 255 1.08 -2.28 13.81
C PHE A 255 1.78 -2.50 12.46
N ARG A 256 1.42 -1.72 11.44
CA ARG A 256 1.96 -1.82 10.08
C ARG A 256 3.44 -1.44 10.00
N GLU A 257 3.85 -0.31 10.57
CA GLU A 257 5.26 0.14 10.51
C GLU A 257 6.20 -0.92 11.09
N PHE A 258 5.91 -1.37 12.31
CA PHE A 258 6.76 -2.32 13.03
C PHE A 258 6.73 -3.73 12.42
N LEU A 259 5.60 -4.13 11.85
CA LEU A 259 5.50 -5.40 11.11
C LEU A 259 6.43 -5.37 9.88
N LEU A 260 6.37 -4.31 9.07
CA LEU A 260 7.20 -4.14 7.87
C LEU A 260 8.68 -4.00 8.22
N ALA A 261 9.02 -3.10 9.13
CA ALA A 261 10.39 -2.83 9.54
C ALA A 261 11.06 -4.13 10.04
N SER A 262 10.38 -4.88 10.91
CA SER A 262 10.95 -6.12 11.45
C SER A 262 11.01 -7.27 10.42
N TYR A 263 10.04 -7.36 9.50
CA TYR A 263 10.10 -8.30 8.39
C TYR A 263 11.31 -8.01 7.48
N ASN A 264 11.61 -6.74 7.21
CA ASN A 264 12.64 -6.33 6.25
C ASN A 264 14.04 -6.13 6.84
N THR A 265 14.19 -5.79 8.13
CA THR A 265 15.49 -5.47 8.76
C THR A 265 15.92 -6.42 9.89
N ASN A 266 15.06 -7.37 10.29
CA ASN A 266 15.16 -8.21 11.50
C ASN A 266 14.89 -7.46 12.83
N LYS A 267 14.49 -8.22 13.85
CA LYS A 267 14.03 -7.76 15.18
C LYS A 267 14.89 -6.67 15.85
N THR A 268 16.21 -6.73 15.72
CA THR A 268 17.14 -5.84 16.45
C THR A 268 16.98 -4.37 16.07
N PHE A 269 16.74 -4.06 14.80
CA PHE A 269 16.54 -2.68 14.35
C PHE A 269 15.17 -2.16 14.76
N ALA A 270 14.14 -2.98 14.60
CA ALA A 270 12.78 -2.60 14.95
C ALA A 270 12.57 -2.42 16.48
N ASP A 271 13.29 -3.18 17.32
CA ASP A 271 13.28 -2.98 18.79
C ASP A 271 13.97 -1.66 19.20
N ILE A 272 14.89 -1.12 18.40
CA ILE A 272 15.49 0.21 18.61
C ILE A 272 14.48 1.30 18.24
N GLU A 273 13.78 1.16 17.11
CA GLU A 273 12.73 2.09 16.66
C GLU A 273 11.58 2.17 17.68
N ALA A 274 11.14 1.04 18.25
CA ALA A 274 10.07 1.00 19.25
C ALA A 274 10.36 1.81 20.53
N VAL A 275 11.63 1.92 20.92
CA VAL A 275 12.06 2.72 22.10
C VAL A 275 12.27 4.19 21.74
N MET A 276 12.57 4.48 20.47
CA MET A 276 12.81 5.84 19.99
C MET A 276 11.53 6.58 19.61
N ILE A 277 10.50 5.85 19.17
CA ILE A 277 9.24 6.42 18.70
C ILE A 277 8.37 6.91 19.87
N ASP A 278 8.39 6.23 21.01
CA ASP A 278 7.53 6.65 22.13
C ASP A 278 8.10 6.44 23.54
N ASP A 279 7.74 7.34 24.46
CA ASP A 279 8.12 7.22 25.87
C ASP A 279 7.28 6.12 26.53
N PRO A 280 7.88 5.00 26.99
CA PRO A 280 7.14 3.88 27.59
C PRO A 280 6.34 4.26 28.85
N LYS A 281 6.62 5.43 29.44
CA LYS A 281 5.86 5.98 30.57
C LYS A 281 4.64 6.80 30.13
N LYS A 282 4.61 7.29 28.90
CA LYS A 282 3.51 8.11 28.35
C LYS A 282 2.54 7.26 27.55
N ASN A 283 3.05 6.44 26.63
CA ASN A 283 2.29 5.63 25.68
C ASN A 283 2.70 4.15 25.76
N PRO A 284 2.38 3.45 26.87
CA PRO A 284 2.76 2.06 27.03
C PRO A 284 2.03 1.09 26.08
N GLY A 285 0.89 1.48 25.50
CA GLY A 285 0.14 0.71 24.52
C GLY A 285 0.89 0.58 23.19
N ASP A 286 1.43 1.68 22.69
CA ASP A 286 2.15 1.83 21.43
C ASP A 286 3.46 1.07 21.50
N VAL A 287 4.18 1.16 22.63
CA VAL A 287 5.38 0.35 22.87
C VAL A 287 5.07 -1.16 22.85
N ARG A 288 3.94 -1.60 23.43
CA ARG A 288 3.52 -3.02 23.38
C ARG A 288 3.10 -3.43 21.98
N ASN A 289 2.37 -2.57 21.27
CA ASN A 289 1.96 -2.77 19.88
C ASN A 289 3.21 -2.94 18.99
N ALA A 290 4.20 -2.07 19.15
CA ALA A 290 5.47 -2.12 18.46
C ALA A 290 6.22 -3.44 18.70
N TYR A 291 6.44 -3.83 19.96
CA TYR A 291 7.15 -5.08 20.24
C TYR A 291 6.40 -6.33 19.77
N TYR A 292 5.06 -6.30 19.81
CA TYR A 292 4.23 -7.37 19.28
C TYR A 292 4.37 -7.47 17.76
N ALA A 293 4.17 -6.38 17.03
CA ALA A 293 4.33 -6.31 15.58
C ALA A 293 5.76 -6.72 15.14
N ASN A 294 6.78 -6.27 15.87
CA ASN A 294 8.18 -6.66 15.64
C ASN A 294 8.42 -8.17 15.77
N MET A 295 7.82 -8.78 16.79
CA MET A 295 7.88 -10.22 17.00
C MET A 295 7.21 -10.97 15.84
N LEU A 296 6.04 -10.51 15.40
CA LEU A 296 5.33 -11.14 14.27
C LEU A 296 6.09 -11.01 12.96
N GLY A 297 6.54 -9.80 12.59
CA GLY A 297 7.23 -9.58 11.32
C GLY A 297 8.54 -10.38 11.24
N SER A 298 9.30 -10.43 12.34
CA SER A 298 10.48 -11.30 12.43
C SER A 298 10.13 -12.79 12.30
N ALA A 299 9.06 -13.24 12.96
CA ALA A 299 8.63 -14.64 12.92
C ALA A 299 8.12 -15.07 11.54
N LEU A 300 7.40 -14.19 10.84
CA LEU A 300 6.98 -14.36 9.46
C LEU A 300 8.19 -14.45 8.53
N ARG A 301 9.16 -13.53 8.64
CA ARG A 301 10.39 -13.56 7.84
C ARG A 301 11.16 -14.87 8.01
N MET A 302 11.21 -15.40 9.23
CA MET A 302 11.88 -16.67 9.55
C MET A 302 11.03 -17.91 9.22
N GLY A 303 9.79 -17.76 8.75
CA GLY A 303 8.87 -18.88 8.51
C GLY A 303 8.50 -19.67 9.77
N VAL A 304 8.58 -19.05 10.95
CA VAL A 304 8.23 -19.67 12.24
C VAL A 304 6.72 -19.72 12.44
N ILE A 305 6.00 -18.78 11.85
CA ILE A 305 4.54 -18.71 11.81
C ILE A 305 4.05 -18.47 10.39
N THR A 306 2.85 -18.95 10.10
CA THR A 306 2.14 -18.66 8.85
C THR A 306 1.40 -17.31 8.92
N PRO A 307 0.99 -16.72 7.78
CA PRO A 307 0.11 -15.55 7.77
C PRO A 307 -1.17 -15.75 8.59
N ARG A 308 -1.81 -16.92 8.48
CA ARG A 308 -3.00 -17.28 9.26
C ARG A 308 -2.72 -17.26 10.77
N GLU A 309 -1.63 -17.90 11.21
CA GLU A 309 -1.25 -17.87 12.63
C GLU A 309 -0.97 -16.45 13.11
N ALA A 310 -0.34 -15.60 12.29
CA ALA A 310 -0.11 -14.19 12.62
C ALA A 310 -1.42 -13.42 12.78
N ALA A 311 -2.37 -13.57 11.85
CA ALA A 311 -3.68 -12.92 11.93
C ALA A 311 -4.49 -13.42 13.14
N ASP A 312 -4.56 -14.73 13.37
CA ASP A 312 -5.33 -15.30 14.48
C ASP A 312 -4.75 -14.92 15.84
N MET A 313 -3.41 -14.93 15.97
CA MET A 313 -2.74 -14.46 17.18
C MET A 313 -3.01 -12.98 17.41
N THR A 314 -3.01 -12.16 16.35
CA THR A 314 -3.31 -10.73 16.45
C THR A 314 -4.76 -10.51 16.84
N ARG A 315 -5.71 -11.28 16.30
CA ARG A 315 -7.10 -11.27 16.73
C ARG A 315 -7.24 -11.59 18.21
N TRP A 316 -6.62 -12.67 18.68
CA TRP A 316 -6.63 -13.01 20.10
C TRP A 316 -5.99 -11.91 20.97
N ALA A 317 -4.88 -11.35 20.54
CA ALA A 317 -4.15 -10.36 21.31
C ALA A 317 -4.87 -9.00 21.34
N TYR A 318 -5.34 -8.53 20.19
CA TYR A 318 -5.77 -7.15 19.99
C TYR A 318 -7.26 -6.95 20.23
N THR A 319 -8.08 -8.00 20.17
CA THR A 319 -9.51 -7.86 20.45
C THR A 319 -9.82 -7.99 21.94
N LYS A 320 -10.86 -7.28 22.40
CA LYS A 320 -11.39 -7.45 23.74
C LYS A 320 -12.08 -8.81 23.85
N HIS A 321 -11.59 -9.69 24.73
CA HIS A 321 -12.19 -11.00 24.94
C HIS A 321 -12.28 -11.37 26.43
N GLY A 322 -13.23 -12.25 26.77
CA GLY A 322 -13.21 -12.99 28.03
C GLY A 322 -12.18 -14.13 27.96
N GLY A 323 -11.56 -14.50 29.07
CA GLY A 323 -10.62 -15.63 29.13
C GLY A 323 -9.16 -15.25 29.36
N LYS A 324 -8.25 -16.19 29.08
CA LYS A 324 -6.82 -16.06 29.37
C LYS A 324 -6.21 -14.91 28.56
N GLN A 325 -5.75 -13.90 29.29
CA GLN A 325 -5.22 -12.69 28.68
C GLN A 325 -3.92 -12.97 27.91
N PRO A 326 -3.70 -12.31 26.76
CA PRO A 326 -2.42 -12.32 26.06
C PRO A 326 -1.29 -11.80 26.96
N PRO A 327 -0.04 -12.27 26.78
CA PRO A 327 1.08 -11.94 27.64
C PRO A 327 1.68 -10.55 27.35
N PHE A 328 0.84 -9.51 27.19
CA PHE A 328 1.29 -8.12 27.06
C PHE A 328 1.93 -7.54 28.34
N GLY A 329 1.78 -8.24 29.47
CA GLY A 329 1.92 -7.63 30.79
C GLY A 329 0.61 -6.97 31.23
N ALA A 330 0.59 -6.38 32.43
CA ALA A 330 -0.61 -5.72 32.95
C ALA A 330 -0.70 -4.26 32.47
N ALA A 331 -1.90 -3.82 32.06
CA ALA A 331 -2.16 -2.48 31.52
C ALA A 331 -1.65 -1.32 32.42
N ASN A 332 -1.65 -1.53 33.75
CA ASN A 332 -1.26 -0.55 34.76
C ASN A 332 0.25 -0.52 35.07
N VAL A 333 1.05 -1.37 34.44
CA VAL A 333 2.50 -1.36 34.56
C VAL A 333 3.05 -0.40 33.51
N ASP A 334 3.80 0.61 33.94
CA ASP A 334 4.53 1.49 33.03
C ASP A 334 5.50 0.64 32.20
N GLY A 335 5.64 0.92 30.90
CA GLY A 335 6.38 0.07 29.96
C GLY A 335 7.87 -0.13 30.29
N SER A 336 8.36 0.51 31.37
CA SER A 336 9.71 0.43 31.92
C SER A 336 10.16 -0.98 32.35
N TYR A 337 9.23 -1.92 32.50
CA TYR A 337 9.53 -3.33 32.84
C TYR A 337 9.50 -4.29 31.65
N LEU A 338 9.14 -3.82 30.45
CA LEU A 338 9.15 -4.65 29.25
C LEU A 338 10.59 -5.01 28.87
N ARG A 339 10.86 -6.30 28.76
CA ARG A 339 12.12 -6.86 28.25
C ARG A 339 11.83 -7.54 26.92
N PRO A 340 11.99 -6.85 25.78
CA PRO A 340 11.52 -7.35 24.47
C PRO A 340 12.03 -8.75 24.12
N GLY A 341 13.31 -9.02 24.40
CA GLY A 341 13.94 -10.32 24.17
C GLY A 341 13.42 -11.46 25.07
N LYS A 342 12.66 -11.16 26.12
CA LYS A 342 12.05 -12.14 27.03
C LYS A 342 10.54 -12.20 26.89
N ASP A 343 9.89 -11.05 26.81
CA ASP A 343 8.43 -10.92 26.93
C ASP A 343 7.73 -11.05 25.56
N PHE A 344 8.46 -10.82 24.46
CA PHE A 344 7.96 -10.93 23.07
C PHE A 344 8.71 -12.01 22.29
N ARG A 345 8.80 -13.21 22.89
CA ARG A 345 9.33 -14.41 22.22
C ARG A 345 8.20 -15.16 21.54
N ILE A 346 8.29 -15.33 20.22
CA ILE A 346 7.22 -15.93 19.42
C ILE A 346 6.78 -17.31 19.92
N ARG A 347 7.72 -18.15 20.39
CA ARG A 347 7.40 -19.49 20.91
C ARG A 347 6.51 -19.46 22.15
N ASP A 348 6.73 -18.48 23.04
CA ASP A 348 5.93 -18.34 24.26
C ASP A 348 4.53 -17.82 23.91
N TRP A 349 4.45 -16.86 22.99
CA TRP A 349 3.19 -16.32 22.49
C TRP A 349 2.36 -17.37 21.75
N LEU A 350 2.96 -18.17 20.87
CA LEU A 350 2.30 -19.30 20.20
C LEU A 350 1.78 -20.33 21.22
N LYS A 351 2.59 -20.67 22.23
CA LYS A 351 2.17 -21.57 23.28
C LYS A 351 0.96 -21.01 24.03
N ALA A 352 1.02 -19.75 24.44
CA ALA A 352 -0.07 -19.09 25.15
C ALA A 352 -1.35 -19.04 24.30
N TYR A 353 -1.25 -18.67 23.02
CA TYR A 353 -2.35 -18.66 22.06
C TYR A 353 -3.00 -20.04 21.91
N ARG A 354 -2.20 -21.11 21.78
CA ARG A 354 -2.70 -22.50 21.62
C ARG A 354 -3.30 -23.09 22.90
N GLU A 355 -3.01 -22.49 24.06
CA GLU A 355 -3.55 -22.89 25.36
C GLU A 355 -4.71 -22.00 25.83
N ARG A 356 -5.18 -21.04 25.02
CA ARG A 356 -6.17 -20.05 25.46
C ARG A 356 -7.55 -20.64 25.77
N ASP A 357 -7.92 -21.74 25.11
CA ASP A 357 -9.22 -22.41 25.19
C ASP A 357 -9.17 -23.69 26.05
N LYS A 358 -8.05 -23.95 26.72
CA LYS A 358 -7.86 -25.05 27.67
C LYS A 358 -8.02 -24.56 29.09
#